data_AF-A0AAV3L0H0-F1
#
_entry.id   AF-A0AAV3L0H0-F1
#
_cell.length_a   1.000
_cell.length_b   1.000
_cell.length_c   1.000
_cell.angle_alpha   90.00
_cell.angle_beta   90.00
_cell.angle_gamma   90.00
#
_symmetry.space_group_name_H-M   'P 1'
#
loop_
_entity.id
_entity.type
_entity.pdbx_description
1 polymer ?
#
loop_
_entity_poly.entity_id
_entity_poly.type
_entity_poly.pdbx_seq_one_letter_code
_entity_poly.pdbx_strand_id
1 'polypeptide(L)'
;MKKYTYPDLINKLVNLKELATPPLKGEKSGTFSSYDRRSVYDKETDTYHEWGANRDGDGFIREEEDGVVVLELEGPGVIWRVWSAIAKEGHMKIYIDGQEDPVFDRPFRAFFESYSDERSPQNFPELTPTLSRGRNSYIPIPFQKSIKIVFEEGWGEYYHFTYTTFPEGTTVPSYTGVFDKDSSIALAKVDRKLYRKEKYRLNEEKEDLDRLNVSIRPNQKETIFQTNESGAITKLVVLPKFDQFSQGEIKEILRSVTLSIYWDNEETPAVWSPLGDFFGTAPGINPYQSLPLGMTEEKFYSNWFMPYTMGAKVVIENEGDKEVELDTMIYHTSLSTEETSNYLRFRAKWHRDEYLELDKVRFEEEGDRWPDWPLLLTEGKGRFCGVSMHVYNTWDIPEEEPQTWWYGRWKDKTIDWWWGEGDEKFFIDGEKFPSTFGTGSEDYIGYAWAAEPPFPMFESAFASQPYIELDANGHTSVNRFHVGDNVPFQESFEGFIEKYKANQWGENNYCIYSTVVYWYQEAKTEDRYKEVNVKERLKYIH
;
A
#
# COMPACT_ATOMS: atom_id res chain seq x y z
N MET A 1 -22.63 -14.56 14.05
CA MET A 1 -21.23 -14.83 14.46
C MET A 1 -20.47 -15.29 13.24
N LYS A 2 -19.38 -14.62 12.87
CA LYS A 2 -18.55 -14.96 11.70
C LYS A 2 -17.52 -16.00 12.13
N LYS A 3 -17.35 -17.06 11.33
CA LYS A 3 -16.38 -18.13 11.57
C LYS A 3 -15.48 -18.25 10.36
N TYR A 4 -14.18 -18.26 10.60
CA TYR A 4 -13.17 -18.48 9.57
C TYR A 4 -12.47 -19.82 9.81
N THR A 5 -12.19 -20.52 8.73
CA THR A 5 -11.17 -21.58 8.66
C THR A 5 -9.84 -20.99 8.21
N TYR A 6 -8.75 -21.75 8.33
CA TYR A 6 -7.45 -21.27 7.84
C TYR A 6 -7.44 -21.05 6.31
N PRO A 7 -8.01 -21.95 5.48
CA PRO A 7 -8.23 -21.66 4.06
C PRO A 7 -9.03 -20.39 3.77
N ASP A 8 -10.04 -20.06 4.59
CA ASP A 8 -10.79 -18.80 4.41
C ASP A 8 -9.86 -17.60 4.59
N LEU A 9 -9.02 -17.60 5.63
CA LEU A 9 -8.06 -16.52 5.90
C LEU A 9 -7.02 -16.37 4.79
N ILE A 10 -6.42 -17.48 4.31
CA ILE A 10 -5.46 -17.42 3.20
C ILE A 10 -6.14 -16.85 1.94
N ASN A 11 -7.39 -17.23 1.66
CA ASN A 11 -8.09 -16.73 0.48
C ASN A 11 -8.36 -15.21 0.55
N LYS A 12 -8.40 -14.61 1.75
CA LYS A 12 -8.53 -13.15 1.90
C LYS A 12 -7.36 -12.39 1.26
N LEU A 13 -6.17 -12.98 1.19
CA LEU A 13 -4.98 -12.37 0.57
C LEU A 13 -5.15 -12.07 -0.93
N VAL A 14 -6.11 -12.73 -1.60
CA VAL A 14 -6.36 -12.57 -3.04
C VAL A 14 -7.78 -12.13 -3.35
N ASN A 15 -8.61 -11.83 -2.35
CA ASN A 15 -10.03 -11.58 -2.53
C ASN A 15 -10.32 -10.07 -2.61
N LEU A 16 -10.10 -9.48 -3.80
CA LEU A 16 -10.38 -8.06 -4.01
C LEU A 16 -11.87 -7.69 -3.87
N LYS A 17 -12.79 -8.65 -4.06
CA LYS A 17 -14.24 -8.44 -3.84
C LYS A 17 -14.56 -8.17 -2.38
N GLU A 18 -13.87 -8.83 -1.45
CA GLU A 18 -14.13 -8.65 -0.02
C GLU A 18 -13.75 -7.27 0.51
N LEU A 19 -12.85 -6.55 -0.17
CA LEU A 19 -12.49 -5.17 0.16
C LEU A 19 -13.68 -4.21 0.03
N ALA A 20 -14.64 -4.52 -0.84
CA ALA A 20 -15.88 -3.76 -0.95
C ALA A 20 -16.90 -4.09 0.15
N THR A 21 -16.64 -5.08 1.01
CA THR A 21 -17.55 -5.40 2.12
C THR A 21 -17.29 -4.46 3.30
N PRO A 22 -18.31 -3.78 3.84
CA PRO A 22 -18.16 -2.89 4.98
C PRO A 22 -17.46 -3.58 6.16
N PRO A 23 -16.56 -2.90 6.88
CA PRO A 23 -15.93 -3.44 8.06
C PRO A 23 -16.94 -3.78 9.15
N LEU A 24 -16.70 -4.89 9.85
CA LEU A 24 -17.55 -5.27 10.97
C LEU A 24 -17.37 -4.25 12.09
N LYS A 25 -18.45 -3.92 12.81
CA LYS A 25 -18.36 -3.03 13.97
C LYS A 25 -17.42 -3.63 15.03
N GLY A 26 -16.31 -2.95 15.31
CA GLY A 26 -15.26 -3.42 16.22
C GLY A 26 -14.10 -4.17 15.56
N GLU A 27 -14.10 -4.31 14.23
CA GLU A 27 -12.93 -4.72 13.45
C GLU A 27 -11.90 -3.58 13.47
N LYS A 28 -10.65 -3.90 13.83
CA LYS A 28 -9.55 -2.93 13.92
C LYS A 28 -8.29 -3.50 13.30
N SER A 29 -7.37 -2.64 12.86
CA SER A 29 -6.03 -3.04 12.42
C SER A 29 -4.96 -2.19 13.07
N GLY A 30 -3.70 -2.57 12.87
CA GLY A 30 -2.55 -1.78 13.22
C GLY A 30 -1.25 -2.47 12.82
N THR A 31 -0.14 -1.90 13.24
CA THR A 31 1.19 -2.49 13.08
C THR A 31 1.96 -2.35 14.39
N PHE A 32 2.54 -3.46 14.85
CA PHE A 32 3.64 -3.38 15.82
C PHE A 32 4.95 -3.33 15.06
N SER A 33 5.78 -2.34 15.37
CA SER A 33 7.08 -2.18 14.73
C SER A 33 8.16 -1.80 15.73
N SER A 34 9.39 -1.80 15.25
CA SER A 34 10.56 -1.30 15.97
C SER A 34 10.73 0.23 15.91
N TYR A 35 9.65 0.98 15.74
CA TYR A 35 9.70 2.45 15.67
C TYR A 35 10.38 3.07 16.90
N ASP A 36 10.92 4.28 16.73
CA ASP A 36 11.56 5.06 17.79
C ASP A 36 10.57 5.48 18.90
N ARG A 37 10.72 4.89 20.08
CA ARG A 37 9.81 5.10 21.23
C ARG A 37 9.91 6.49 21.86
N ARG A 38 10.78 7.37 21.35
CA ARG A 38 10.80 8.79 21.74
C ARG A 38 9.61 9.56 21.16
N SER A 39 9.06 9.11 20.03
CA SER A 39 7.84 9.67 19.44
C SER A 39 6.64 9.38 20.35
N VAL A 40 6.18 10.40 21.08
CA VAL A 40 5.12 10.25 22.08
C VAL A 40 4.03 11.30 21.93
N TYR A 41 2.80 10.92 22.27
CA TYR A 41 1.66 11.84 22.37
C TYR A 41 1.40 12.21 23.83
N ASP A 42 1.35 13.52 24.11
CA ASP A 42 1.01 14.07 25.41
C ASP A 42 -0.48 14.46 25.48
N LYS A 43 -1.20 13.73 26.34
CA LYS A 43 -2.64 13.91 26.54
C LYS A 43 -2.99 15.20 27.29
N GLU A 44 -2.07 15.77 28.06
CA GLU A 44 -2.35 16.97 28.86
C GLU A 44 -2.31 18.23 27.98
N THR A 45 -1.38 18.26 27.03
CA THR A 45 -1.19 19.39 26.11
C THR A 45 -1.87 19.20 24.75
N ASP A 46 -2.32 17.98 24.42
CA ASP A 46 -2.79 17.55 23.08
C ASP A 46 -1.72 17.78 21.99
N THR A 47 -0.45 17.58 22.36
CA THR A 47 0.70 17.75 21.47
C THR A 47 1.53 16.48 21.35
N TYR A 48 2.35 16.43 20.31
CA TYR A 48 3.28 15.33 20.05
C TYR A 48 4.71 15.80 20.32
N HIS A 49 5.53 14.94 20.93
CA HIS A 49 6.91 15.24 21.31
C HIS A 49 7.86 14.27 20.62
N GLU A 50 8.98 14.81 20.14
CA GLU A 50 9.97 14.08 19.31
C GLU A 50 9.29 13.29 18.18
N TRP A 51 8.27 13.87 17.54
CA TRP A 51 7.36 13.14 16.65
C TRP A 51 8.02 12.53 15.41
N GLY A 52 9.06 13.20 14.88
CA GLY A 52 9.94 12.71 13.82
C GLY A 52 11.24 12.09 14.32
N ALA A 53 11.21 11.39 15.45
CA ALA A 53 12.38 10.64 15.91
C ALA A 53 12.61 9.43 15.01
N ASN A 54 13.83 9.28 14.50
CA ASN A 54 14.19 8.32 13.43
C ASN A 54 15.28 7.33 13.87
N ARG A 55 15.33 6.96 15.15
CA ARG A 55 16.24 5.92 15.67
C ARG A 55 15.48 4.59 15.75
N ASP A 56 14.99 4.15 14.61
CA ASP A 56 14.24 2.92 14.47
C ASP A 56 15.14 1.69 14.51
N GLY A 57 14.54 0.53 14.76
CA GLY A 57 15.18 -0.78 14.60
C GLY A 57 15.34 -1.56 15.91
N ASP A 58 15.27 -0.90 17.07
CA ASP A 58 15.37 -1.53 18.40
C ASP A 58 14.12 -1.33 19.29
N GLY A 59 13.05 -0.69 18.80
CA GLY A 59 11.82 -0.47 19.56
C GLY A 59 11.09 -1.76 19.96
N PHE A 60 10.65 -1.87 21.21
CA PHE A 60 9.88 -2.99 21.75
C PHE A 60 8.88 -2.53 22.83
N ILE A 61 7.96 -3.40 23.26
CA ILE A 61 6.95 -3.10 24.29
C ILE A 61 7.56 -3.09 25.69
N ARG A 62 8.29 -4.16 26.04
CA ARG A 62 9.01 -4.32 27.31
C ARG A 62 10.08 -5.41 27.23
N GLU A 63 11.00 -5.40 28.20
CA GLU A 63 11.94 -6.50 28.46
C GLU A 63 11.29 -7.56 29.38
N GLU A 64 11.59 -8.83 29.13
CA GLU A 64 11.31 -9.99 29.98
C GLU A 64 12.62 -10.78 30.18
N GLU A 65 12.65 -11.75 31.12
CA GLU A 65 13.88 -12.51 31.45
C GLU A 65 14.52 -13.20 30.23
N ASP A 66 13.68 -13.65 29.29
CA ASP A 66 14.09 -14.40 28.11
C ASP A 66 14.16 -13.56 26.82
N GLY A 67 14.07 -12.22 26.89
CA GLY A 67 14.19 -11.35 25.70
C GLY A 67 13.29 -10.11 25.73
N VAL A 68 12.90 -9.64 24.55
CA VAL A 68 12.04 -8.44 24.39
C VAL A 68 10.69 -8.81 23.80
N VAL A 69 9.61 -8.32 24.41
CA VAL A 69 8.25 -8.47 23.88
C VAL A 69 8.03 -7.41 22.81
N VAL A 70 7.82 -7.86 21.58
CA VAL A 70 7.66 -6.98 20.40
C VAL A 70 6.22 -6.84 19.94
N LEU A 71 5.38 -7.82 20.28
CA LEU A 71 3.95 -7.80 19.98
C LEU A 71 3.18 -8.47 21.11
N GLU A 72 2.07 -7.86 21.50
CA GLU A 72 1.10 -8.46 22.42
C GLU A 72 -0.31 -7.95 22.11
N LEU A 73 -1.24 -8.87 21.85
CA LEU A 73 -2.63 -8.58 21.52
C LEU A 73 -3.58 -9.59 22.17
N GLU A 74 -4.79 -9.13 22.46
CA GLU A 74 -5.91 -9.93 22.94
C GLU A 74 -7.08 -9.95 21.95
N GLY A 75 -7.95 -10.94 22.08
CA GLY A 75 -9.12 -11.16 21.24
C GLY A 75 -8.85 -11.99 19.98
N PRO A 76 -9.89 -12.27 19.17
CA PRO A 76 -9.73 -12.96 17.91
C PRO A 76 -9.05 -12.04 16.89
N GLY A 77 -7.96 -12.50 16.27
CA GLY A 77 -7.24 -11.71 15.28
C GLY A 77 -6.32 -12.53 14.39
N VAL A 78 -5.63 -11.83 13.50
CA VAL A 78 -4.70 -12.39 12.51
C VAL A 78 -3.55 -11.42 12.31
N ILE A 79 -2.31 -11.92 12.37
CA ILE A 79 -1.15 -11.23 11.79
C ILE A 79 -1.13 -11.56 10.30
N TRP A 80 -1.18 -10.53 9.45
CA TRP A 80 -1.25 -10.68 7.99
C TRP A 80 0.10 -10.58 7.31
N ARG A 81 0.98 -9.73 7.85
CA ARG A 81 2.32 -9.52 7.35
C ARG A 81 3.32 -9.50 8.49
N VAL A 82 4.42 -10.21 8.27
CA VAL A 82 5.68 -10.01 8.99
C VAL A 82 6.71 -9.48 8.01
N TRP A 83 7.44 -8.43 8.38
CA TRP A 83 8.56 -7.91 7.60
C TRP A 83 9.76 -7.63 8.49
N SER A 84 10.97 -7.74 7.91
CA SER A 84 12.21 -7.31 8.54
C SER A 84 13.29 -6.98 7.50
N ALA A 85 14.06 -5.92 7.75
CA ALA A 85 15.27 -5.60 6.99
C ALA A 85 16.44 -6.52 7.38
N ILE A 86 16.58 -6.86 8.66
CA ILE A 86 17.64 -7.72 9.20
C ILE A 86 17.03 -8.73 10.17
N ALA A 87 16.73 -9.93 9.67
CA ALA A 87 16.40 -11.09 10.52
C ALA A 87 17.64 -12.00 10.69
N LYS A 88 18.01 -12.31 11.93
CA LYS A 88 19.23 -13.05 12.33
C LYS A 88 18.88 -14.31 13.15
N GLU A 89 19.86 -14.83 13.88
CA GLU A 89 19.83 -16.13 14.56
C GLU A 89 19.13 -16.13 15.91
N GLY A 90 18.97 -14.96 16.56
CA GLY A 90 18.20 -14.87 17.80
C GLY A 90 16.76 -15.35 17.57
N HIS A 91 16.23 -16.09 18.54
CA HIS A 91 14.96 -16.77 18.35
C HIS A 91 13.79 -15.78 18.37
N MET A 92 12.81 -16.06 17.52
CA MET A 92 11.46 -15.53 17.65
C MET A 92 10.60 -16.60 18.31
N LYS A 93 9.93 -16.23 19.40
CA LYS A 93 8.97 -17.08 20.11
C LYS A 93 7.56 -16.55 19.92
N ILE A 94 6.65 -17.37 19.41
CA ILE A 94 5.24 -17.02 19.22
C ILE A 94 4.40 -17.83 20.19
N TYR A 95 3.72 -17.16 21.12
CA TYR A 95 2.77 -17.74 22.05
C TYR A 95 1.35 -17.43 21.57
N ILE A 96 0.50 -18.43 21.51
CA ILE A 96 -0.87 -18.32 21.00
C ILE A 96 -1.87 -18.78 22.06
N ASP A 97 -2.90 -17.97 22.28
CA ASP A 97 -4.09 -18.27 23.09
C ASP A 97 -3.78 -18.64 24.55
N GLY A 98 -2.72 -18.04 25.11
CA GLY A 98 -2.30 -18.23 26.50
C GLY A 98 -1.60 -19.57 26.77
N GLN A 99 -1.09 -20.24 25.73
CA GLN A 99 -0.24 -21.42 25.89
C GLN A 99 1.08 -21.06 26.60
N GLU A 100 1.53 -21.93 27.50
CA GLU A 100 2.81 -21.76 28.22
C GLU A 100 4.01 -21.96 27.29
N ASP A 101 3.95 -22.96 26.41
CA ASP A 101 4.97 -23.22 25.41
C ASP A 101 4.70 -22.44 24.10
N PRO A 102 5.73 -21.86 23.46
CA PRO A 102 5.57 -21.19 22.18
C PRO A 102 5.28 -22.20 21.06
N VAL A 103 4.35 -21.86 20.16
CA VAL A 103 4.03 -22.68 18.97
C VAL A 103 5.09 -22.54 17.87
N PHE A 104 5.91 -21.51 17.95
CA PHE A 104 7.08 -21.29 17.11
C PHE A 104 8.21 -20.78 18.01
N ASP A 105 9.36 -21.45 18.00
CA ASP A 105 10.57 -21.08 18.73
C ASP A 105 11.79 -21.48 17.91
N ARG A 106 12.26 -20.56 17.07
CA ARG A 106 13.35 -20.77 16.08
C ARG A 106 14.02 -19.43 15.78
N PRO A 107 15.22 -19.42 15.17
CA PRO A 107 15.83 -18.21 14.63
C PRO A 107 14.83 -17.35 13.86
N PHE A 108 14.79 -16.03 14.12
CA PHE A 108 13.87 -15.12 13.43
C PHE A 108 14.05 -15.20 11.91
N ARG A 109 15.29 -15.32 11.46
CA ARG A 109 15.66 -15.59 10.07
C ARG A 109 14.91 -16.79 9.47
N ALA A 110 14.74 -17.87 10.23
CA ALA A 110 14.11 -19.10 9.77
C ALA A 110 12.62 -18.92 9.45
N PHE A 111 11.94 -17.92 10.04
CA PHE A 111 10.54 -17.63 9.74
C PHE A 111 10.28 -17.28 8.27
N PHE A 112 11.28 -16.74 7.59
CA PHE A 112 11.22 -16.37 6.17
C PHE A 112 11.82 -17.45 5.24
N GLU A 113 12.57 -18.40 5.80
CA GLU A 113 13.39 -19.33 5.02
C GLU A 113 12.90 -20.79 5.10
N SER A 114 12.13 -21.13 6.14
CA SER A 114 11.72 -22.51 6.45
C SER A 114 10.20 -22.66 6.56
N TYR A 115 9.66 -23.69 5.91
CA TYR A 115 8.21 -23.97 5.91
C TYR A 115 7.74 -24.72 7.16
N SER A 116 8.55 -25.65 7.63
CA SER A 116 8.31 -26.51 8.80
C SER A 116 9.64 -26.74 9.51
N ASP A 117 9.75 -27.76 10.38
CA ASP A 117 11.01 -28.14 11.05
C ASP A 117 12.24 -27.95 10.15
N GLU A 118 13.36 -27.56 10.77
CA GLU A 118 14.61 -26.93 10.25
C GLU A 118 15.20 -27.41 8.90
N ARG A 119 14.63 -28.42 8.24
CA ARG A 119 15.13 -29.04 7.01
C ARG A 119 14.32 -28.71 5.75
N SER A 120 13.08 -28.23 5.86
CA SER A 120 12.24 -27.97 4.68
C SER A 120 12.22 -26.49 4.33
N PRO A 121 12.89 -26.07 3.23
CA PRO A 121 12.88 -24.67 2.82
C PRO A 121 11.48 -24.21 2.48
N GLN A 122 11.18 -22.95 2.76
CA GLN A 122 9.94 -22.31 2.37
C GLN A 122 9.89 -22.13 0.85
N ASN A 123 8.75 -22.50 0.25
CA ASN A 123 8.61 -22.55 -1.21
C ASN A 123 7.32 -21.85 -1.66
N PHE A 124 7.11 -20.62 -1.20
CA PHE A 124 6.02 -19.74 -1.62
C PHE A 124 6.58 -18.37 -2.03
N PRO A 125 7.20 -18.26 -3.22
CA PRO A 125 7.90 -17.04 -3.62
C PRO A 125 7.00 -15.79 -3.64
N GLU A 126 5.69 -15.94 -3.85
CA GLU A 126 4.76 -14.81 -3.87
C GLU A 126 4.21 -14.48 -2.48
N LEU A 127 4.15 -15.44 -1.56
CA LEU A 127 3.75 -15.22 -0.17
C LEU A 127 4.91 -14.80 0.73
N THR A 128 6.15 -15.17 0.40
CA THR A 128 7.34 -14.83 1.19
C THR A 128 8.44 -14.21 0.34
N PRO A 129 8.18 -13.12 -0.40
CA PRO A 129 9.18 -12.50 -1.26
C PRO A 129 10.25 -11.77 -0.44
N THR A 130 11.47 -11.75 -0.96
CA THR A 130 12.51 -10.79 -0.54
C THR A 130 12.63 -9.70 -1.59
N LEU A 131 12.26 -8.47 -1.23
CA LEU A 131 12.23 -7.31 -2.12
C LEU A 131 13.37 -6.39 -1.74
N SER A 132 14.43 -6.32 -2.56
CA SER A 132 15.65 -5.56 -2.25
C SER A 132 16.07 -5.65 -0.77
N ARG A 133 16.44 -6.87 -0.33
CA ARG A 133 16.81 -7.24 1.05
C ARG A 133 15.67 -7.25 2.08
N GLY A 134 14.57 -6.54 1.87
CA GLY A 134 13.40 -6.58 2.74
C GLY A 134 12.70 -7.94 2.68
N ARG A 135 12.69 -8.67 3.80
CA ARG A 135 12.08 -10.01 3.89
C ARG A 135 10.61 -9.85 4.27
N ASN A 136 9.70 -10.36 3.45
CA ASN A 136 8.26 -10.32 3.73
C ASN A 136 7.73 -11.73 3.93
N SER A 137 6.71 -11.87 4.78
CA SER A 137 5.88 -13.06 4.87
C SER A 137 4.42 -12.64 5.02
N TYR A 138 3.59 -13.08 4.09
CA TYR A 138 2.14 -12.87 4.05
C TYR A 138 1.36 -14.11 4.50
N ILE A 139 2.02 -15.04 5.18
CA ILE A 139 1.39 -16.25 5.70
C ILE A 139 0.64 -15.89 7.00
N PRO A 140 -0.70 -16.04 7.05
CA PRO A 140 -1.48 -15.56 8.18
C PRO A 140 -1.14 -16.29 9.49
N ILE A 141 -1.03 -15.55 10.60
CA ILE A 141 -0.90 -16.10 11.96
C ILE A 141 -2.17 -15.76 12.76
N PRO A 142 -3.18 -16.64 12.76
CA PRO A 142 -4.41 -16.40 13.50
C PRO A 142 -4.31 -16.79 14.98
N PHE A 143 -5.03 -16.03 15.82
CA PHE A 143 -5.13 -16.25 17.25
C PHE A 143 -6.56 -15.98 17.72
N GLN A 144 -7.12 -16.83 18.57
CA GLN A 144 -8.52 -16.73 18.99
C GLN A 144 -8.72 -15.89 20.26
N LYS A 145 -7.75 -15.93 21.17
CA LYS A 145 -7.78 -15.28 22.47
C LYS A 145 -6.65 -14.29 22.64
N SER A 146 -5.43 -14.64 22.21
CA SER A 146 -4.27 -13.76 22.36
C SER A 146 -3.07 -14.22 21.53
N ILE A 147 -2.16 -13.30 21.27
CA ILE A 147 -0.84 -13.57 20.72
C ILE A 147 0.20 -12.75 21.48
N LYS A 148 1.35 -13.36 21.77
CA LYS A 148 2.56 -12.68 22.25
C LYS A 148 3.75 -13.12 21.40
N ILE A 149 4.56 -12.18 20.93
CA ILE A 149 5.82 -12.46 20.23
C ILE A 149 6.97 -11.89 21.04
N VAL A 150 7.98 -12.74 21.28
CA VAL A 150 9.20 -12.40 22.01
C VAL A 150 10.40 -12.63 21.09
N PHE A 151 11.35 -11.70 21.08
CA PHE A 151 12.65 -11.89 20.44
C PHE A 151 13.75 -12.08 21.49
N GLU A 152 14.58 -13.09 21.31
CA GLU A 152 15.81 -13.29 22.08
C GLU A 152 16.96 -12.42 21.58
N GLU A 153 18.05 -12.34 22.35
CA GLU A 153 19.27 -11.66 21.94
C GLU A 153 19.76 -12.15 20.56
N GLY A 154 20.20 -11.22 19.71
CA GLY A 154 20.70 -11.53 18.37
C GLY A 154 19.61 -11.74 17.31
N TRP A 155 18.35 -11.37 17.58
CA TRP A 155 17.23 -11.51 16.65
C TRP A 155 17.41 -10.71 15.35
N GLY A 156 18.06 -9.55 15.39
CA GLY A 156 18.21 -8.67 14.24
C GLY A 156 17.90 -7.22 14.53
N GLU A 157 17.47 -6.51 13.48
CA GLU A 157 17.08 -5.09 13.49
C GLU A 157 15.92 -4.89 12.50
N TYR A 158 15.03 -3.97 12.83
CA TYR A 158 13.83 -3.60 12.06
C TYR A 158 12.81 -4.75 11.93
N TYR A 159 11.60 -4.53 12.44
CA TYR A 159 10.50 -5.47 12.23
C TYR A 159 9.16 -4.75 12.11
N HIS A 160 8.25 -5.34 11.33
CA HIS A 160 6.85 -4.95 11.24
C HIS A 160 5.96 -6.19 11.40
N PHE A 161 4.92 -6.10 12.22
CA PHE A 161 3.84 -7.08 12.35
C PHE A 161 2.49 -6.39 12.12
N THR A 162 1.95 -6.50 10.91
CA THR A 162 0.65 -5.91 10.56
C THR A 162 -0.48 -6.86 10.90
N TYR A 163 -1.53 -6.38 11.59
CA TYR A 163 -2.58 -7.22 12.13
C TYR A 163 -3.99 -6.68 11.89
N THR A 164 -4.97 -7.57 12.03
CA THR A 164 -6.38 -7.24 12.23
C THR A 164 -6.90 -7.96 13.47
N THR A 165 -7.65 -7.26 14.32
CA THR A 165 -8.49 -7.86 15.37
C THR A 165 -9.95 -7.77 14.96
N PHE A 166 -10.72 -8.79 15.34
CA PHE A 166 -12.12 -8.93 14.99
C PHE A 166 -13.02 -8.68 16.21
N PRO A 167 -14.30 -8.34 15.99
CA PRO A 167 -15.26 -8.18 17.08
C PRO A 167 -15.44 -9.46 17.88
N GLU A 168 -15.80 -9.30 19.16
CA GLU A 168 -16.17 -10.39 20.05
C GLU A 168 -17.21 -11.33 19.41
N GLY A 169 -17.03 -12.64 19.59
CA GLY A 169 -17.87 -13.66 18.95
C GLY A 169 -17.47 -14.03 17.53
N THR A 170 -16.40 -13.44 16.98
CA THR A 170 -15.72 -13.96 15.79
C THR A 170 -14.89 -15.19 16.14
N THR A 171 -15.01 -16.25 15.35
CA THR A 171 -14.20 -17.46 15.50
C THR A 171 -13.13 -17.52 14.41
N VAL A 172 -11.87 -17.65 14.82
CA VAL A 172 -10.71 -17.86 13.95
C VAL A 172 -9.99 -19.15 14.36
N PRO A 173 -9.29 -19.84 13.45
CA PRO A 173 -8.51 -21.02 13.83
C PRO A 173 -7.32 -20.59 14.69
N SER A 174 -6.90 -21.40 15.66
CA SER A 174 -5.65 -21.15 16.39
C SER A 174 -4.45 -21.61 15.55
N TYR A 175 -3.40 -20.78 15.48
CA TYR A 175 -2.15 -21.14 14.83
C TYR A 175 -1.35 -22.14 15.66
N THR A 176 -0.82 -23.19 15.02
CA THR A 176 -0.10 -24.29 15.69
C THR A 176 1.38 -24.39 15.28
N GLY A 177 1.91 -23.43 14.51
CA GLY A 177 3.29 -23.48 14.00
C GLY A 177 3.53 -24.47 12.85
N VAL A 178 2.57 -25.36 12.58
CA VAL A 178 2.62 -26.37 11.52
C VAL A 178 1.35 -26.35 10.69
N PHE A 179 1.47 -26.63 9.40
CA PHE A 179 0.34 -26.64 8.47
C PHE A 179 -0.08 -28.07 8.16
N ASP A 180 -1.38 -28.36 8.32
CA ASP A 180 -1.94 -29.60 7.83
C ASP A 180 -1.99 -29.63 6.28
N LYS A 181 -2.45 -30.76 5.73
CA LYS A 181 -2.53 -30.96 4.28
C LYS A 181 -3.41 -29.92 3.59
N ASP A 182 -4.57 -29.60 4.14
CA ASP A 182 -5.54 -28.71 3.50
C ASP A 182 -5.06 -27.26 3.52
N SER A 183 -4.45 -26.84 4.64
CA SER A 183 -3.77 -25.55 4.80
C SER A 183 -2.60 -25.41 3.82
N SER A 184 -1.78 -26.46 3.68
CA SER A 184 -0.68 -26.50 2.71
C SER A 184 -1.17 -26.35 1.26
N ILE A 185 -2.28 -27.03 0.92
CA ILE A 185 -2.91 -26.93 -0.40
C ILE A 185 -3.47 -25.52 -0.63
N ALA A 186 -4.08 -24.91 0.39
CA ALA A 186 -4.62 -23.56 0.30
C ALA A 186 -3.51 -22.52 0.06
N LEU A 187 -2.40 -22.60 0.79
CA LEU A 187 -1.21 -21.75 0.58
C LEU A 187 -0.69 -21.89 -0.86
N ALA A 188 -0.50 -23.12 -1.34
CA ALA A 188 0.00 -23.36 -2.70
C ALA A 188 -0.97 -22.87 -3.80
N LYS A 189 -2.29 -22.92 -3.56
CA LYS A 189 -3.28 -22.37 -4.49
C LYS A 189 -3.21 -20.84 -4.53
N VAL A 190 -3.07 -20.19 -3.38
CA VAL A 190 -3.01 -18.74 -3.30
C VAL A 190 -1.70 -18.19 -3.85
N ASP A 191 -0.57 -18.80 -3.53
CA ASP A 191 0.74 -18.45 -4.13
C ASP A 191 0.69 -18.51 -5.67
N ARG A 192 0.09 -19.57 -6.25
CA ARG A 192 -0.14 -19.67 -7.70
C ARG A 192 -1.11 -18.64 -8.25
N LYS A 193 -2.08 -18.18 -7.47
CA LYS A 193 -2.99 -17.10 -7.90
C LYS A 193 -2.25 -15.77 -7.91
N LEU A 194 -1.42 -15.50 -6.90
CA LEU A 194 -0.59 -14.29 -6.82
C LEU A 194 0.40 -14.24 -7.99
N TYR A 195 1.02 -15.36 -8.35
CA TYR A 195 1.89 -15.47 -9.52
C TYR A 195 1.22 -15.08 -10.85
N ARG A 196 -0.12 -15.21 -10.97
CA ARG A 196 -0.84 -14.87 -12.21
C ARG A 196 -0.90 -13.36 -12.47
N LYS A 197 -0.83 -12.52 -11.43
CA LYS A 197 -0.83 -11.04 -11.50
C LYS A 197 -1.85 -10.49 -12.51
N GLU A 198 -1.40 -9.99 -13.66
CA GLU A 198 -2.26 -9.50 -14.75
C GLU A 198 -3.35 -10.49 -15.18
N LYS A 199 -3.00 -11.78 -15.24
CA LYS A 199 -3.91 -12.86 -15.65
C LYS A 199 -4.87 -13.29 -14.54
N TYR A 200 -4.84 -12.63 -13.39
CA TYR A 200 -5.83 -12.79 -12.35
C TYR A 200 -7.23 -12.48 -12.92
N ARG A 201 -8.20 -13.28 -12.47
CA ARG A 201 -9.62 -13.11 -12.78
C ARG A 201 -10.36 -13.22 -11.47
N LEU A 202 -11.13 -12.18 -11.16
CA LEU A 202 -11.93 -12.11 -9.95
C LEU A 202 -13.10 -13.10 -10.00
N ASN A 203 -13.73 -13.21 -11.17
CA ASN A 203 -14.77 -14.19 -11.45
C ASN A 203 -14.23 -15.26 -12.41
N GLU A 204 -14.46 -16.53 -12.08
CA GLU A 204 -14.27 -17.65 -13.01
C GLU A 204 -15.48 -17.86 -13.94
N GLU A 205 -16.58 -17.16 -13.66
CA GLU A 205 -17.81 -17.17 -14.47
C GLU A 205 -17.74 -16.18 -15.65
N LYS A 206 -18.77 -16.20 -16.50
CA LYS A 206 -18.86 -15.35 -17.69
C LYS A 206 -19.07 -13.88 -17.30
N GLU A 207 -18.10 -13.04 -17.63
CA GLU A 207 -18.18 -11.58 -17.53
C GLU A 207 -18.69 -10.98 -18.84
N ASP A 208 -19.42 -9.87 -18.75
CA ASP A 208 -19.71 -9.02 -19.90
C ASP A 208 -18.48 -8.15 -20.20
N LEU A 209 -18.35 -7.74 -21.46
CA LEU A 209 -17.18 -7.02 -21.93
C LEU A 209 -17.57 -5.93 -22.93
N ASP A 210 -17.37 -4.69 -22.53
CA ASP A 210 -17.43 -3.53 -23.41
C ASP A 210 -16.03 -3.19 -23.93
N ARG A 211 -15.95 -2.98 -25.25
CA ARG A 211 -14.72 -2.57 -25.93
C ARG A 211 -14.98 -1.29 -26.71
N LEU A 212 -14.12 -0.31 -26.53
CA LEU A 212 -14.21 0.95 -27.26
C LEU A 212 -12.82 1.43 -27.67
N ASN A 213 -12.65 1.73 -28.95
CA ASN A 213 -11.53 2.51 -29.45
C ASN A 213 -11.95 3.99 -29.40
N VAL A 214 -11.15 4.82 -28.74
CA VAL A 214 -11.41 6.26 -28.60
C VAL A 214 -10.23 7.07 -29.10
N SER A 215 -10.53 8.14 -29.83
CA SER A 215 -9.56 9.20 -30.19
C SER A 215 -9.97 10.48 -29.49
N ILE A 216 -9.18 10.90 -28.51
CA ILE A 216 -9.50 11.99 -27.60
C ILE A 216 -8.65 13.19 -27.98
N ARG A 217 -9.28 14.19 -28.61
CA ARG A 217 -8.60 15.44 -28.99
C ARG A 217 -8.25 16.27 -27.76
N PRO A 218 -7.29 17.22 -27.89
CA PRO A 218 -6.98 18.18 -26.84
C PRO A 218 -8.23 18.87 -26.26
N ASN A 219 -8.31 18.93 -24.94
CA ASN A 219 -9.42 19.51 -24.16
C ASN A 219 -10.78 18.87 -24.43
N GLN A 220 -10.82 17.57 -24.78
CA GLN A 220 -12.04 16.80 -24.92
C GLN A 220 -12.11 15.66 -23.89
N LYS A 221 -13.34 15.20 -23.63
CA LYS A 221 -13.63 14.05 -22.77
C LYS A 221 -14.39 13.00 -23.56
N GLU A 222 -14.08 11.74 -23.34
CA GLU A 222 -14.81 10.59 -23.90
C GLU A 222 -15.34 9.71 -22.78
N THR A 223 -16.61 9.33 -22.87
CA THR A 223 -17.22 8.35 -21.95
C THR A 223 -17.00 6.96 -22.51
N ILE A 224 -16.16 6.17 -21.84
CA ILE A 224 -15.76 4.83 -22.31
C ILE A 224 -16.65 3.71 -21.77
N PHE A 225 -17.44 4.01 -20.74
CA PHE A 225 -18.45 3.10 -20.20
C PHE A 225 -19.52 3.89 -19.47
N GLN A 226 -20.78 3.51 -19.67
CA GLN A 226 -21.91 4.08 -18.94
C GLN A 226 -23.03 3.06 -18.82
N THR A 227 -23.56 2.92 -17.61
CA THR A 227 -24.74 2.09 -17.32
C THR A 227 -25.58 2.75 -16.23
N ASN A 228 -26.88 2.49 -16.25
CA ASN A 228 -27.82 2.86 -15.18
C ASN A 228 -28.24 1.64 -14.34
N GLU A 229 -27.71 0.46 -14.66
CA GLU A 229 -28.01 -0.80 -13.99
C GLU A 229 -27.12 -1.01 -12.76
N SER A 230 -27.52 -1.96 -11.90
CA SER A 230 -26.71 -2.42 -10.77
C SER A 230 -25.70 -3.48 -11.21
N GLY A 231 -24.47 -3.39 -10.72
CA GLY A 231 -23.40 -4.31 -11.13
C GLY A 231 -22.07 -4.02 -10.47
N ALA A 232 -21.01 -4.55 -11.07
CA ALA A 232 -19.64 -4.22 -10.70
C ALA A 232 -18.72 -4.27 -11.91
N ILE A 233 -17.78 -3.32 -12.00
CA ILE A 233 -16.61 -3.44 -12.88
C ILE A 233 -15.63 -4.39 -12.17
N THR A 234 -15.20 -5.42 -12.87
CA THR A 234 -14.29 -6.46 -12.33
C THR A 234 -12.89 -6.37 -12.93
N LYS A 235 -12.75 -5.72 -14.10
CA LYS A 235 -11.45 -5.40 -14.70
C LYS A 235 -11.56 -4.20 -15.65
N LEU A 236 -10.64 -3.26 -15.54
CA LEU A 236 -10.40 -2.17 -16.49
C LEU A 236 -9.08 -2.44 -17.21
N VAL A 237 -9.07 -2.36 -18.54
CA VAL A 237 -7.86 -2.49 -19.35
C VAL A 237 -7.78 -1.33 -20.35
N VAL A 238 -6.59 -0.75 -20.49
CA VAL A 238 -6.29 0.30 -21.48
C VAL A 238 -5.08 -0.15 -22.31
N LEU A 239 -5.21 -0.11 -23.63
CA LEU A 239 -4.10 -0.36 -24.57
C LEU A 239 -3.80 0.97 -25.26
N PRO A 240 -2.69 1.63 -24.90
CA PRO A 240 -2.33 2.89 -25.53
C PRO A 240 -1.81 2.69 -26.97
N LYS A 241 -2.16 3.59 -27.89
CA LYS A 241 -1.57 3.66 -29.24
C LYS A 241 -0.53 4.77 -29.29
N PHE A 242 0.66 4.51 -28.72
CA PHE A 242 1.70 5.52 -28.52
C PHE A 242 2.94 5.34 -29.41
N ASP A 243 2.90 4.47 -30.41
CA ASP A 243 4.04 4.18 -31.30
C ASP A 243 4.62 5.43 -31.99
N GLN A 244 3.78 6.47 -32.18
CA GLN A 244 4.15 7.74 -32.78
C GLN A 244 4.80 8.75 -31.81
N PHE A 245 4.76 8.51 -30.50
CA PHE A 245 5.25 9.45 -29.49
C PHE A 245 6.61 9.03 -28.95
N SER A 246 7.46 10.01 -28.67
CA SER A 246 8.70 9.79 -27.93
C SER A 246 8.43 9.55 -26.45
N GLN A 247 9.41 9.01 -25.72
CA GLN A 247 9.27 8.72 -24.28
C GLN A 247 8.94 9.97 -23.45
N GLY A 248 9.53 11.13 -23.78
CA GLY A 248 9.20 12.39 -23.11
C GLY A 248 7.74 12.79 -23.31
N GLU A 249 7.23 12.64 -24.53
CA GLU A 249 5.83 12.94 -24.85
C GLU A 249 4.88 11.95 -24.17
N ILE A 250 5.25 10.67 -24.05
CA ILE A 250 4.46 9.66 -23.32
C ILE A 250 4.36 10.02 -21.84
N LYS A 251 5.44 10.50 -21.21
CA LYS A 251 5.42 10.99 -19.81
C LYS A 251 4.41 12.13 -19.64
N GLU A 252 4.43 13.12 -20.53
CA GLU A 252 3.49 14.24 -20.52
C GLU A 252 2.03 13.79 -20.78
N ILE A 253 1.82 12.92 -21.77
CA ILE A 253 0.50 12.38 -22.13
C ILE A 253 -0.11 11.63 -20.94
N LEU A 254 0.64 10.71 -20.32
CA LEU A 254 0.11 9.90 -19.22
C LEU A 254 -0.15 10.71 -17.94
N ARG A 255 0.51 11.87 -17.79
CA ARG A 255 0.24 12.80 -16.70
C ARG A 255 -0.89 13.78 -17.00
N SER A 256 -1.16 14.10 -18.27
CA SER A 256 -2.18 15.07 -18.70
C SER A 256 -3.54 14.44 -19.03
N VAL A 257 -3.56 13.20 -19.53
CA VAL A 257 -4.78 12.41 -19.70
C VAL A 257 -5.24 11.91 -18.33
N THR A 258 -6.51 12.09 -17.98
CA THR A 258 -7.08 11.68 -16.69
C THR A 258 -8.15 10.60 -16.84
N LEU A 259 -8.28 9.78 -15.81
CA LEU A 259 -9.36 8.82 -15.61
C LEU A 259 -10.29 9.34 -14.52
N SER A 260 -11.59 9.43 -14.83
CA SER A 260 -12.65 9.73 -13.87
C SER A 260 -13.68 8.61 -13.82
N ILE A 261 -14.07 8.17 -12.63
CA ILE A 261 -15.16 7.21 -12.44
C ILE A 261 -16.20 7.73 -11.45
N TYR A 262 -17.46 7.66 -11.85
CA TYR A 262 -18.63 8.13 -11.10
C TYR A 262 -19.50 6.93 -10.76
N TRP A 263 -19.95 6.85 -9.51
CA TRP A 263 -20.85 5.81 -9.03
C TRP A 263 -22.22 6.38 -8.73
N ASP A 264 -23.26 5.59 -8.91
CA ASP A 264 -24.60 5.85 -8.36
C ASP A 264 -25.20 7.22 -8.72
N ASN A 265 -24.91 7.72 -9.93
CA ASN A 265 -25.31 9.04 -10.41
C ASN A 265 -24.78 10.21 -9.57
N GLU A 266 -23.69 10.01 -8.81
CA GLU A 266 -22.98 11.10 -8.13
C GLU A 266 -22.38 12.08 -9.15
N GLU A 267 -22.44 13.37 -8.83
CA GLU A 267 -21.91 14.44 -9.69
C GLU A 267 -20.38 14.56 -9.60
N THR A 268 -19.80 14.13 -8.48
CA THR A 268 -18.36 14.16 -8.22
C THR A 268 -17.74 12.78 -8.51
N PRO A 269 -16.58 12.72 -9.18
CA PRO A 269 -15.93 11.44 -9.46
C PRO A 269 -15.33 10.86 -8.17
N ALA A 270 -15.71 9.63 -7.86
CA ALA A 270 -15.16 8.83 -6.77
C ALA A 270 -13.73 8.33 -7.07
N VAL A 271 -13.40 8.22 -8.35
CA VAL A 271 -12.04 7.98 -8.83
C VAL A 271 -11.62 9.16 -9.70
N TRP A 272 -10.49 9.81 -9.37
CA TRP A 272 -9.85 10.80 -10.24
C TRP A 272 -8.33 10.70 -10.15
N SER A 273 -7.66 10.54 -11.27
CA SER A 273 -6.20 10.46 -11.35
C SER A 273 -5.71 10.71 -12.77
N PRO A 274 -4.47 11.20 -12.97
CA PRO A 274 -3.75 10.99 -14.22
C PRO A 274 -3.75 9.52 -14.61
N LEU A 275 -3.85 9.23 -15.91
CA LEU A 275 -4.05 7.89 -16.43
C LEU A 275 -2.88 6.98 -16.08
N GLY A 276 -1.63 7.45 -16.22
CA GLY A 276 -0.45 6.66 -15.88
C GLY A 276 -0.39 6.36 -14.38
N ASP A 277 -0.49 7.41 -13.57
CA ASP A 277 -0.42 7.35 -12.12
C ASP A 277 -1.47 6.39 -11.51
N PHE A 278 -2.68 6.33 -12.08
CA PHE A 278 -3.73 5.42 -11.61
C PHE A 278 -3.28 3.96 -11.63
N PHE A 279 -2.47 3.57 -12.62
CA PHE A 279 -1.93 2.21 -12.75
C PHE A 279 -0.59 2.03 -12.03
N GLY A 280 -0.27 2.90 -11.07
CA GLY A 280 0.80 2.69 -10.09
C GLY A 280 2.21 2.79 -10.67
N THR A 281 2.42 3.62 -11.68
CA THR A 281 3.79 3.93 -12.11
C THR A 281 3.83 5.31 -12.76
N ALA A 282 4.89 6.05 -12.44
CA ALA A 282 5.15 7.35 -13.00
C ALA A 282 6.66 7.71 -12.96
N PRO A 283 7.10 8.62 -13.84
CA PRO A 283 6.38 9.09 -15.02
C PRO A 283 6.48 8.08 -16.17
N GLY A 284 5.51 8.11 -17.09
CA GLY A 284 5.55 7.30 -18.31
C GLY A 284 5.13 5.83 -18.11
N ILE A 285 5.55 4.97 -19.04
CA ILE A 285 5.26 3.53 -19.02
C ILE A 285 6.48 2.81 -18.43
N ASN A 286 6.36 2.33 -17.19
CA ASN A 286 7.38 1.47 -16.58
C ASN A 286 6.74 0.11 -16.24
N PRO A 287 7.01 -0.94 -17.04
CA PRO A 287 6.33 -2.22 -16.88
C PRO A 287 6.56 -2.85 -15.51
N TYR A 288 5.46 -3.23 -14.85
CA TYR A 288 5.46 -4.03 -13.63
C TYR A 288 4.09 -4.69 -13.44
N GLN A 289 4.03 -5.71 -12.61
CA GLN A 289 2.82 -6.46 -12.34
C GLN A 289 2.59 -6.66 -10.84
N SER A 290 1.37 -6.39 -10.40
CA SER A 290 0.87 -6.69 -9.06
C SER A 290 -0.50 -7.38 -9.13
N LEU A 291 -1.11 -7.70 -7.99
CA LEU A 291 -2.45 -8.27 -7.96
C LEU A 291 -3.53 -7.27 -8.38
N PRO A 292 -3.68 -6.09 -7.74
CA PRO A 292 -4.79 -5.20 -8.05
C PRO A 292 -4.63 -4.41 -9.34
N LEU A 293 -3.40 -4.09 -9.78
CA LEU A 293 -3.18 -3.31 -11.00
C LEU A 293 -1.74 -3.40 -11.53
N GLY A 294 -1.48 -2.86 -12.71
CA GLY A 294 -0.12 -2.70 -13.23
C GLY A 294 -0.07 -2.28 -14.70
N MET A 295 1.14 -2.23 -15.23
CA MET A 295 1.42 -1.92 -16.63
C MET A 295 2.30 -3.00 -17.24
N THR A 296 1.93 -3.51 -18.41
CA THR A 296 2.83 -4.30 -19.26
C THR A 296 3.28 -3.45 -20.45
N GLU A 297 4.16 -3.98 -21.29
CA GLU A 297 4.54 -3.34 -22.55
C GLU A 297 3.35 -3.06 -23.48
N GLU A 298 2.26 -3.83 -23.34
CA GLU A 298 1.11 -3.77 -24.25
C GLU A 298 -0.13 -3.07 -23.66
N LYS A 299 -0.31 -3.12 -22.33
CA LYS A 299 -1.56 -2.70 -21.70
C LYS A 299 -1.40 -2.31 -20.25
N PHE A 300 -2.30 -1.46 -19.78
CA PHE A 300 -2.50 -1.15 -18.37
C PHE A 300 -3.73 -1.92 -17.88
N TYR A 301 -3.68 -2.46 -16.66
CA TYR A 301 -4.80 -3.22 -16.11
C TYR A 301 -5.06 -2.84 -14.66
N SER A 302 -6.35 -2.90 -14.30
CA SER A 302 -6.83 -2.80 -12.92
C SER A 302 -7.85 -3.91 -12.69
N ASN A 303 -7.62 -4.73 -11.68
CA ASN A 303 -8.43 -5.85 -11.22
C ASN A 303 -9.26 -5.49 -9.97
N TRP A 304 -9.28 -4.22 -9.54
CA TRP A 304 -10.11 -3.76 -8.43
C TRP A 304 -11.59 -4.09 -8.71
N PHE A 305 -12.29 -4.59 -7.69
CA PHE A 305 -13.73 -4.86 -7.77
C PHE A 305 -14.51 -3.58 -7.46
N MET A 306 -15.16 -2.98 -8.46
CA MET A 306 -15.81 -1.67 -8.30
C MET A 306 -17.34 -1.81 -8.42
N PRO A 307 -18.06 -2.08 -7.32
CA PRO A 307 -19.51 -2.25 -7.35
C PRO A 307 -20.25 -0.91 -7.41
N TYR A 308 -21.43 -0.94 -8.02
CA TYR A 308 -22.34 0.19 -8.15
C TYR A 308 -23.80 -0.29 -8.14
N THR A 309 -24.70 0.53 -7.62
CA THR A 309 -26.11 0.20 -7.41
C THR A 309 -27.04 0.91 -8.39
N MET A 310 -26.80 2.19 -8.69
CA MET A 310 -27.66 3.01 -9.56
C MET A 310 -26.96 3.42 -10.86
N GLY A 311 -25.90 2.70 -11.23
CA GLY A 311 -25.14 2.95 -12.44
C GLY A 311 -23.69 3.37 -12.20
N ALA A 312 -22.94 3.41 -13.29
CA ALA A 312 -21.54 3.83 -13.32
C ALA A 312 -21.24 4.59 -14.60
N LYS A 313 -20.32 5.55 -14.53
CA LYS A 313 -19.80 6.29 -15.69
C LYS A 313 -18.28 6.36 -15.61
N VAL A 314 -17.59 5.91 -16.64
CA VAL A 314 -16.13 5.98 -16.77
C VAL A 314 -15.79 6.95 -17.89
N VAL A 315 -14.98 7.96 -17.58
CA VAL A 315 -14.60 9.04 -18.49
C VAL A 315 -13.09 9.14 -18.58
N ILE A 316 -12.58 9.30 -19.79
CA ILE A 316 -11.21 9.71 -20.03
C ILE A 316 -11.22 11.14 -20.56
N GLU A 317 -10.39 12.00 -20.01
CA GLU A 317 -10.23 13.38 -20.46
C GLU A 317 -8.80 13.64 -20.88
N ASN A 318 -8.63 14.35 -21.98
CA ASN A 318 -7.32 14.78 -22.46
C ASN A 318 -7.14 16.27 -22.21
N GLU A 319 -6.39 16.63 -21.16
CA GLU A 319 -6.00 18.02 -20.86
C GLU A 319 -4.66 18.42 -21.51
N GLY A 320 -4.07 17.53 -22.32
CA GLY A 320 -2.85 17.76 -23.07
C GLY A 320 -3.10 18.49 -24.40
N ASP A 321 -2.04 18.62 -25.19
CA ASP A 321 -2.03 19.33 -26.47
C ASP A 321 -1.98 18.40 -27.71
N LYS A 322 -1.90 17.08 -27.49
CA LYS A 322 -1.85 16.05 -28.54
C LYS A 322 -3.10 15.18 -28.49
N GLU A 323 -3.60 14.80 -29.66
CA GLU A 323 -4.67 13.80 -29.76
C GLU A 323 -4.15 12.42 -29.32
N VAL A 324 -4.96 11.72 -28.53
CA VAL A 324 -4.58 10.45 -27.89
C VAL A 324 -5.57 9.36 -28.31
N GLU A 325 -5.04 8.25 -28.83
CA GLU A 325 -5.84 7.08 -29.19
C GLU A 325 -5.63 5.95 -28.18
N LEU A 326 -6.74 5.37 -27.67
CA LEU A 326 -6.75 4.28 -26.69
C LEU A 326 -7.75 3.21 -27.12
N ASP A 327 -7.38 1.93 -27.01
CA ASP A 327 -8.37 0.86 -26.91
C ASP A 327 -8.67 0.60 -25.44
N THR A 328 -9.94 0.61 -25.08
CA THR A 328 -10.40 0.37 -23.70
C THR A 328 -11.25 -0.89 -23.63
N MET A 329 -11.11 -1.62 -22.53
CA MET A 329 -11.88 -2.83 -22.24
C MET A 329 -12.38 -2.79 -20.80
N ILE A 330 -13.70 -2.85 -20.62
CA ILE A 330 -14.34 -2.88 -19.31
C ILE A 330 -15.03 -4.23 -19.16
N TYR A 331 -14.50 -5.04 -18.24
CA TYR A 331 -15.15 -6.28 -17.81
C TYR A 331 -16.07 -5.93 -16.65
N HIS A 332 -17.33 -6.35 -16.75
CA HIS A 332 -18.32 -6.09 -15.71
C HIS A 332 -19.28 -7.26 -15.55
N THR A 333 -20.00 -7.26 -14.43
CA THR A 333 -21.01 -8.27 -14.12
C THR A 333 -22.25 -7.61 -13.52
N SER A 334 -23.42 -8.12 -13.89
CA SER A 334 -24.69 -7.68 -13.32
C SER A 334 -24.85 -8.26 -11.92
N LEU A 335 -25.23 -7.44 -10.95
CA LEU A 335 -25.47 -7.84 -9.56
C LEU A 335 -26.80 -7.26 -9.11
N SER A 336 -27.50 -7.97 -8.22
CA SER A 336 -28.76 -7.45 -7.69
C SER A 336 -28.54 -6.14 -6.91
N THR A 337 -29.53 -5.23 -6.96
CA THR A 337 -29.52 -4.00 -6.17
C THR A 337 -29.37 -4.29 -4.68
N GLU A 338 -29.96 -5.39 -4.19
CA GLU A 338 -29.81 -5.84 -2.80
C GLU A 338 -28.35 -6.16 -2.47
N GLU A 339 -27.64 -6.88 -3.35
CA GLU A 339 -26.23 -7.18 -3.15
C GLU A 339 -25.37 -5.90 -3.18
N THR A 340 -25.51 -5.07 -4.22
CA THR A 340 -24.63 -3.89 -4.41
C THR A 340 -24.87 -2.79 -3.39
N SER A 341 -26.09 -2.68 -2.83
CA SER A 341 -26.41 -1.73 -1.76
C SER A 341 -25.68 -2.06 -0.45
N ASN A 342 -25.22 -3.29 -0.28
CA ASN A 342 -24.43 -3.71 0.89
C ASN A 342 -22.92 -3.52 0.69
N TYR A 343 -22.46 -3.15 -0.50
CA TYR A 343 -21.04 -2.87 -0.76
C TYR A 343 -20.69 -1.40 -0.56
N LEU A 344 -19.46 -1.17 -0.12
CA LEU A 344 -18.73 0.09 -0.25
C LEU A 344 -18.43 0.38 -1.72
N ARG A 345 -18.04 1.61 -2.03
CA ARG A 345 -17.59 2.06 -3.36
C ARG A 345 -16.08 2.18 -3.40
N PHE A 346 -15.51 1.69 -4.50
CA PHE A 346 -14.09 1.87 -4.78
C PHE A 346 -13.81 3.35 -5.05
N ARG A 347 -12.74 3.87 -4.46
CA ARG A 347 -12.27 5.24 -4.61
C ARG A 347 -10.78 5.25 -4.89
N ALA A 348 -10.35 6.22 -5.69
CA ALA A 348 -8.93 6.50 -5.85
C ALA A 348 -8.67 7.96 -6.21
N LYS A 349 -7.67 8.57 -5.58
CA LYS A 349 -7.37 9.99 -5.77
C LYS A 349 -5.89 10.24 -5.93
N TRP A 350 -5.56 10.95 -7.00
CA TRP A 350 -4.26 11.56 -7.16
C TRP A 350 -4.19 12.89 -6.42
N HIS A 351 -3.16 13.12 -5.62
CA HIS A 351 -2.88 14.44 -5.05
C HIS A 351 -1.39 14.65 -4.74
N ARG A 352 -1.07 15.89 -4.34
CA ARG A 352 0.25 16.33 -3.89
C ARG A 352 0.08 17.45 -2.85
N ASP A 353 0.77 17.33 -1.72
CA ASP A 353 0.82 18.34 -0.66
C ASP A 353 -0.57 18.81 -0.18
N GLU A 354 -1.54 17.88 -0.16
CA GLU A 354 -2.93 18.18 0.16
C GLU A 354 -3.24 17.85 1.63
N TYR A 355 -3.24 18.88 2.46
CA TYR A 355 -3.56 18.80 3.90
C TYR A 355 -5.05 19.05 4.19
N LEU A 356 -5.87 19.35 3.18
CA LEU A 356 -7.29 19.65 3.31
C LEU A 356 -7.55 20.68 4.43
N GLU A 357 -8.31 20.28 5.46
CA GLU A 357 -8.75 21.14 6.57
C GLU A 357 -7.84 21.04 7.81
N LEU A 358 -6.71 20.33 7.72
CA LEU A 358 -5.75 20.25 8.81
C LEU A 358 -5.11 21.62 9.09
N ASP A 359 -4.78 21.86 10.35
CA ASP A 359 -3.97 23.01 10.75
C ASP A 359 -2.52 22.81 10.29
N LYS A 360 -2.21 23.33 9.10
CA LYS A 360 -0.91 23.18 8.44
C LYS A 360 0.27 23.59 9.32
N VAL A 361 0.08 24.55 10.24
CA VAL A 361 1.16 25.02 11.13
C VAL A 361 1.70 23.89 12.00
N ARG A 362 0.87 22.90 12.36
CA ARG A 362 1.32 21.73 13.13
C ARG A 362 2.27 20.83 12.33
N PHE A 363 2.19 20.84 11.00
CA PHE A 363 2.91 19.91 10.12
C PHE A 363 4.18 20.54 9.49
N GLU A 364 4.38 21.84 9.67
CA GLU A 364 5.61 22.56 9.30
C GLU A 364 6.74 22.25 10.29
N GLU A 365 8.02 22.49 9.94
CA GLU A 365 9.21 22.09 10.73
C GLU A 365 9.20 22.45 12.22
N GLU A 366 8.52 23.53 12.61
CA GLU A 366 8.41 23.98 14.01
C GLU A 366 7.13 23.49 14.72
N GLY A 367 6.27 22.80 13.98
CA GLY A 367 5.01 22.22 14.44
C GLY A 367 5.21 20.84 15.07
N ASP A 368 4.26 20.45 15.92
CA ASP A 368 4.37 19.21 16.70
C ASP A 368 4.04 17.94 15.91
N ARG A 369 3.41 18.07 14.74
CA ARG A 369 3.11 16.96 13.80
C ARG A 369 4.14 16.83 12.68
N TRP A 370 5.14 17.71 12.60
CA TRP A 370 6.23 17.50 11.65
C TRP A 370 6.97 16.19 11.96
N PRO A 371 7.36 15.41 10.94
CA PRO A 371 7.27 15.65 9.49
C PRO A 371 6.13 14.91 8.77
N ASP A 372 4.96 14.71 9.39
CA ASP A 372 3.84 13.98 8.78
C ASP A 372 3.37 14.62 7.46
N TRP A 373 3.37 13.85 6.37
CA TRP A 373 2.80 14.22 5.06
C TRP A 373 1.53 13.40 4.79
N PRO A 374 0.38 14.02 4.46
CA PRO A 374 -0.88 13.29 4.33
C PRO A 374 -0.91 12.33 3.13
N LEU A 375 -1.16 11.05 3.37
CA LEU A 375 -1.54 10.09 2.32
C LEU A 375 -3.04 10.19 2.02
N LEU A 376 -3.89 10.01 3.02
CA LEU A 376 -5.35 10.04 2.87
C LEU A 376 -6.00 10.55 4.15
N LEU A 377 -6.89 11.52 4.00
CA LEU A 377 -7.75 12.04 5.06
C LEU A 377 -9.20 11.89 4.62
N THR A 378 -9.96 11.04 5.30
CA THR A 378 -11.34 10.77 4.92
C THR A 378 -12.22 10.42 6.11
N GLU A 379 -13.53 10.62 5.92
CA GLU A 379 -14.56 10.41 6.93
C GLU A 379 -15.66 9.51 6.38
N GLY A 380 -16.38 8.85 7.28
CA GLY A 380 -17.32 7.78 6.97
C GLY A 380 -16.65 6.41 7.02
N LYS A 381 -17.46 5.38 6.84
CA LYS A 381 -17.03 3.98 6.98
C LYS A 381 -16.30 3.48 5.74
N GLY A 382 -15.18 2.79 5.92
CA GLY A 382 -14.40 2.29 4.79
C GLY A 382 -13.23 1.38 5.13
N ARG A 383 -12.38 1.15 4.13
CA ARG A 383 -11.14 0.37 4.21
C ARG A 383 -10.08 1.01 3.32
N PHE A 384 -8.92 1.35 3.89
CA PHE A 384 -7.75 1.75 3.10
C PHE A 384 -7.07 0.51 2.52
N CYS A 385 -6.76 0.56 1.21
CA CYS A 385 -6.34 -0.61 0.43
C CYS A 385 -5.00 -0.42 -0.29
N GLY A 386 -4.33 0.70 -0.08
CA GLY A 386 -2.96 0.91 -0.55
C GLY A 386 -2.74 2.21 -1.29
N VAL A 387 -1.54 2.32 -1.82
CA VAL A 387 -0.97 3.55 -2.33
C VAL A 387 0.04 3.28 -3.46
N SER A 388 0.01 4.14 -4.47
CA SER A 388 1.10 4.38 -5.41
C SER A 388 1.75 5.71 -5.02
N MET A 389 3.07 5.74 -4.90
CA MET A 389 3.83 6.95 -4.62
C MET A 389 4.81 7.22 -5.76
N HIS A 390 4.80 8.47 -6.23
CA HIS A 390 5.77 9.02 -7.16
C HIS A 390 6.56 10.11 -6.46
N VAL A 391 7.86 9.90 -6.35
CA VAL A 391 8.81 10.84 -5.76
C VAL A 391 9.69 11.41 -6.88
N TYR A 392 9.71 12.74 -7.01
CA TYR A 392 10.71 13.46 -7.80
C TYR A 392 11.73 14.04 -6.83
N ASN A 393 12.90 13.42 -6.77
CA ASN A 393 13.97 13.79 -5.86
C ASN A 393 15.24 14.07 -6.65
N THR A 394 15.61 15.33 -6.77
CA THR A 394 16.78 15.75 -7.56
C THR A 394 17.75 16.58 -6.74
N TRP A 395 19.03 16.53 -7.12
CA TRP A 395 20.08 17.30 -6.46
C TRP A 395 21.27 17.59 -7.38
N ASP A 396 22.01 18.64 -7.02
CA ASP A 396 23.32 18.93 -7.61
C ASP A 396 24.32 17.84 -7.21
N ILE A 397 25.09 17.35 -8.19
CA ILE A 397 26.14 16.36 -7.94
C ILE A 397 27.20 16.98 -7.02
N PRO A 398 27.51 16.36 -5.87
CA PRO A 398 28.50 16.90 -4.94
C PRO A 398 29.88 17.05 -5.58
N GLU A 399 30.58 18.14 -5.27
CA GLU A 399 31.97 18.36 -5.73
C GLU A 399 32.96 17.39 -5.10
N GLU A 400 32.69 16.98 -3.85
CA GLU A 400 33.50 16.01 -3.13
C GLU A 400 33.14 14.57 -3.55
N GLU A 401 34.16 13.80 -3.92
CA GLU A 401 34.01 12.37 -4.19
C GLU A 401 33.70 11.61 -2.89
N PRO A 402 32.69 10.72 -2.87
CA PRO A 402 32.35 9.98 -1.68
C PRO A 402 33.42 8.94 -1.32
N GLN A 403 33.61 8.70 -0.02
CA GLN A 403 34.54 7.66 0.45
C GLN A 403 34.01 6.25 0.20
N THR A 404 32.68 6.10 0.08
CA THR A 404 31.99 4.85 -0.24
C THR A 404 31.07 5.04 -1.45
N TRP A 405 30.26 4.05 -1.83
CA TRP A 405 29.60 4.02 -3.15
C TRP A 405 28.60 5.19 -3.38
N TRP A 406 28.52 5.65 -4.63
CA TRP A 406 27.77 6.76 -5.27
C TRP A 406 27.61 8.10 -4.53
N TYR A 407 27.15 8.13 -3.28
CA TYR A 407 27.02 9.36 -2.47
C TYR A 407 27.47 9.17 -1.02
N GLY A 408 28.09 8.03 -0.70
CA GLY A 408 28.51 7.68 0.64
C GLY A 408 27.42 6.96 1.45
N ARG A 409 27.71 6.62 2.70
CA ARG A 409 26.82 5.82 3.56
C ARG A 409 26.77 6.41 4.96
N TRP A 410 25.59 6.40 5.58
CA TRP A 410 25.39 6.84 6.96
C TRP A 410 25.84 8.30 7.19
N LYS A 411 26.80 8.49 8.10
CA LYS A 411 27.40 9.80 8.43
C LYS A 411 28.48 10.21 7.44
N ASP A 412 29.01 9.27 6.66
CA ASP A 412 30.08 9.50 5.68
C ASP A 412 29.47 9.64 4.27
N LYS A 413 28.49 10.56 4.14
CA LYS A 413 27.79 10.89 2.89
C LYS A 413 28.17 12.26 2.38
N THR A 414 28.32 12.41 1.07
CA THR A 414 28.59 13.70 0.42
C THR A 414 27.31 14.48 0.16
N ILE A 415 26.16 13.79 0.19
CA ILE A 415 24.84 14.40 0.15
C ILE A 415 23.79 13.55 0.86
N ASP A 416 22.86 14.21 1.55
CA ASP A 416 21.70 13.57 2.16
C ASP A 416 20.58 13.41 1.13
N TRP A 417 20.75 12.49 0.18
CA TRP A 417 19.84 12.32 -0.94
C TRP A 417 18.61 11.46 -0.60
N TRP A 418 18.72 10.53 0.36
CA TRP A 418 17.68 9.53 0.59
C TRP A 418 16.37 10.17 1.06
N TRP A 419 15.28 9.85 0.38
CA TRP A 419 13.96 10.44 0.64
C TRP A 419 13.11 9.61 1.59
N GLY A 420 13.37 8.31 1.69
CA GLY A 420 12.43 7.34 2.25
C GLY A 420 12.66 6.94 3.69
N GLU A 421 13.42 7.69 4.50
CA GLU A 421 13.51 7.43 5.96
C GLU A 421 12.16 7.52 6.68
N GLY A 422 11.16 8.16 6.07
CA GLY A 422 9.93 8.54 6.76
C GLY A 422 8.97 7.41 7.11
N ASP A 423 8.52 7.37 8.37
CA ASP A 423 7.54 6.43 8.90
C ASP A 423 6.11 6.67 8.39
N GLU A 424 5.39 5.60 8.06
CA GLU A 424 3.95 5.67 7.93
C GLU A 424 3.24 5.74 9.29
N LYS A 425 2.22 6.58 9.40
CA LYS A 425 1.41 6.71 10.62
C LYS A 425 -0.07 6.73 10.28
N PHE A 426 -0.82 5.75 10.75
CA PHE A 426 -2.28 5.67 10.48
C PHE A 426 -3.07 5.89 11.75
N PHE A 427 -3.93 6.90 11.71
CA PHE A 427 -4.90 7.23 12.75
C PHE A 427 -6.29 6.79 12.30
N ILE A 428 -6.87 5.85 13.03
CA ILE A 428 -8.17 5.25 12.76
C ILE A 428 -9.20 5.79 13.76
N ASP A 429 -10.36 6.21 13.26
CA ASP A 429 -11.54 6.59 14.05
C ASP A 429 -11.23 7.62 15.15
N GLY A 430 -10.45 8.66 14.80
CA GLY A 430 -10.12 9.77 15.69
C GLY A 430 -9.12 9.45 16.80
N GLU A 431 -8.35 8.37 16.66
CA GLU A 431 -7.28 8.06 17.62
C GLU A 431 -6.25 9.19 17.72
N LYS A 432 -5.63 9.31 18.89
CA LYS A 432 -4.64 10.36 19.17
C LYS A 432 -3.20 9.88 19.05
N PHE A 433 -2.98 8.58 19.15
CA PHE A 433 -1.72 7.94 18.84
C PHE A 433 -2.01 6.85 17.81
N PRO A 434 -1.24 6.74 16.72
CA PRO A 434 -1.60 5.92 15.60
C PRO A 434 -1.45 4.43 15.94
N SER A 435 -2.41 3.64 15.49
CA SER A 435 -2.42 2.18 15.63
C SER A 435 -1.41 1.49 14.69
N THR A 436 -0.98 2.20 13.64
CA THR A 436 0.15 1.85 12.78
C THR A 436 1.20 2.94 12.88
N PHE A 437 2.42 2.57 13.27
CA PHE A 437 3.59 3.44 13.28
C PHE A 437 4.76 2.69 12.62
N GLY A 438 5.34 3.27 11.58
CA GLY A 438 6.34 2.70 10.68
C GLY A 438 7.77 2.62 11.20
N THR A 439 8.71 2.38 10.29
CA THR A 439 10.17 2.51 10.54
C THR A 439 10.95 3.08 9.34
N GLY A 440 10.23 3.52 8.30
CA GLY A 440 10.78 3.91 7.01
C GLY A 440 9.78 3.73 5.87
N SER A 441 9.85 4.60 4.86
CA SER A 441 8.97 4.54 3.69
C SER A 441 9.30 3.29 2.86
N GLU A 442 10.58 2.90 2.75
CA GLU A 442 10.94 1.64 2.09
C GLU A 442 10.43 0.42 2.86
N ASP A 443 10.44 0.50 4.19
CA ASP A 443 10.03 -0.56 5.10
C ASP A 443 8.52 -0.80 5.01
N TYR A 444 7.75 0.29 4.95
CA TYR A 444 6.31 0.29 4.67
C TYR A 444 5.99 -0.39 3.34
N ILE A 445 6.66 0.02 2.25
CA ILE A 445 6.51 -0.63 0.94
C ILE A 445 6.88 -2.11 1.05
N GLY A 446 7.94 -2.41 1.80
CA GLY A 446 8.40 -3.76 2.12
C GLY A 446 9.74 -4.13 1.50
N TYR A 447 10.52 -3.15 1.06
CA TYR A 447 11.94 -3.34 0.76
C TYR A 447 12.80 -2.77 1.89
N ALA A 448 14.11 -2.69 1.71
CA ALA A 448 15.01 -2.18 2.75
C ALA A 448 16.23 -1.48 2.14
N TRP A 449 16.94 -0.72 2.98
CA TRP A 449 18.26 -0.16 2.64
C TRP A 449 18.23 0.79 1.45
N ALA A 450 17.18 1.61 1.28
CA ALA A 450 16.99 2.49 0.12
C ALA A 450 17.10 1.80 -1.25
N ALA A 451 17.04 0.46 -1.28
CA ALA A 451 17.48 -0.34 -2.41
C ALA A 451 18.87 0.09 -2.95
N GLU A 452 19.79 0.42 -2.04
CA GLU A 452 21.11 1.00 -2.29
C GLU A 452 21.89 0.29 -3.42
N PRO A 453 22.82 1.02 -4.07
CA PRO A 453 23.40 0.67 -5.36
C PRO A 453 23.87 -0.79 -5.55
N PRO A 454 23.61 -1.38 -6.74
CA PRO A 454 22.91 -0.78 -7.88
C PRO A 454 21.40 -0.70 -7.62
N PHE A 455 20.77 0.49 -7.75
CA PHE A 455 19.35 0.74 -7.47
C PHE A 455 18.44 -0.19 -8.29
N PRO A 456 17.96 -1.31 -7.72
CA PRO A 456 17.24 -2.32 -8.46
C PRO A 456 15.74 -2.01 -8.48
N MET A 457 15.09 -2.30 -9.60
CA MET A 457 13.64 -2.42 -9.66
C MET A 457 13.19 -3.78 -9.13
N PHE A 458 11.98 -3.87 -8.59
CA PHE A 458 11.38 -5.14 -8.13
C PHE A 458 9.85 -5.10 -8.21
N GLU A 459 9.23 -6.28 -8.20
CA GLU A 459 7.78 -6.42 -8.16
C GLU A 459 7.34 -7.66 -7.38
N SER A 460 6.15 -7.58 -6.80
CA SER A 460 5.40 -8.66 -6.18
C SER A 460 3.91 -8.37 -6.30
N ALA A 461 3.07 -9.30 -5.86
CA ALA A 461 1.62 -9.10 -5.87
C ALA A 461 1.14 -7.90 -5.00
N PHE A 462 1.89 -7.50 -3.97
CA PHE A 462 1.48 -6.49 -3.00
C PHE A 462 2.40 -5.26 -2.94
N ALA A 463 3.61 -5.33 -3.48
CA ALA A 463 4.58 -4.24 -3.43
C ALA A 463 5.52 -4.24 -4.64
N SER A 464 5.96 -3.06 -5.07
CA SER A 464 6.86 -2.92 -6.22
C SER A 464 7.59 -1.59 -6.23
N GLN A 465 8.77 -1.56 -6.85
CA GLN A 465 9.46 -0.35 -7.30
C GLN A 465 9.57 -0.42 -8.84
N PRO A 466 8.53 0.01 -9.58
CA PRO A 466 8.51 -0.08 -11.03
C PRO A 466 9.49 0.87 -11.74
N TYR A 467 9.96 1.92 -11.06
CA TYR A 467 10.92 2.85 -11.63
C TYR A 467 11.79 3.49 -10.56
N ILE A 468 13.07 3.62 -10.86
CA ILE A 468 14.04 4.45 -10.13
C ILE A 468 15.12 4.84 -11.13
N GLU A 469 15.61 6.08 -11.06
CA GLU A 469 16.79 6.47 -11.84
C GLU A 469 18.01 5.63 -11.44
N LEU A 470 18.91 5.39 -12.39
CA LEU A 470 20.07 4.51 -12.16
C LEU A 470 21.00 5.01 -11.05
N ASP A 471 21.00 6.32 -10.79
CA ASP A 471 21.73 6.99 -9.72
C ASP A 471 20.79 7.56 -8.63
N ALA A 472 19.50 7.18 -8.64
CA ALA A 472 18.43 7.69 -7.79
C ALA A 472 18.18 9.21 -7.86
N ASN A 473 18.90 9.96 -8.69
CA ASN A 473 18.74 11.40 -8.87
C ASN A 473 17.65 11.67 -9.93
N GLY A 474 16.40 11.73 -9.47
CA GLY A 474 15.25 11.99 -10.31
C GLY A 474 14.01 11.28 -9.81
N HIS A 475 13.35 10.55 -10.70
CA HIS A 475 12.08 9.93 -10.35
C HIS A 475 12.27 8.57 -9.69
N THR A 476 11.45 8.31 -8.67
CA THR A 476 11.21 6.99 -8.09
C THR A 476 9.71 6.75 -8.02
N SER A 477 9.27 5.55 -8.39
CA SER A 477 7.90 5.09 -8.18
C SER A 477 7.91 3.84 -7.32
N VAL A 478 7.03 3.80 -6.33
CA VAL A 478 6.81 2.65 -5.46
C VAL A 478 5.32 2.41 -5.23
N ASN A 479 4.93 1.16 -5.02
CA ASN A 479 3.55 0.79 -4.71
C ASN A 479 3.48 -0.13 -3.50
N ARG A 480 2.42 0.04 -2.71
CA ARG A 480 2.02 -0.87 -1.64
C ARG A 480 0.51 -1.09 -1.65
N PHE A 481 0.07 -2.34 -1.75
CA PHE A 481 -1.34 -2.71 -1.79
C PHE A 481 -1.72 -3.55 -0.58
N HIS A 482 -2.72 -3.08 0.15
CA HIS A 482 -3.26 -3.76 1.32
C HIS A 482 -4.50 -4.56 0.95
N VAL A 483 -4.38 -5.89 0.94
CA VAL A 483 -5.48 -6.80 0.58
C VAL A 483 -5.94 -7.57 1.82
N GLY A 484 -5.13 -8.54 2.28
CA GLY A 484 -5.41 -9.22 3.55
C GLY A 484 -5.27 -8.27 4.74
N ASP A 485 -4.26 -7.41 4.69
CA ASP A 485 -3.84 -6.41 5.67
C ASP A 485 -4.43 -5.01 5.41
N ASN A 486 -5.62 -4.94 4.79
CA ASN A 486 -6.36 -3.68 4.64
C ASN A 486 -6.69 -3.05 6.00
N VAL A 487 -6.85 -1.72 6.01
CA VAL A 487 -7.04 -0.95 7.23
C VAL A 487 -8.50 -0.49 7.33
N PRO A 488 -9.36 -1.18 8.11
CA PRO A 488 -10.75 -0.81 8.29
C PRO A 488 -10.91 0.41 9.20
N PHE A 489 -11.90 1.24 8.89
CA PHE A 489 -12.30 2.39 9.71
C PHE A 489 -13.83 2.52 9.72
N GLN A 490 -14.40 2.91 10.86
CA GLN A 490 -15.85 3.06 11.04
C GLN A 490 -16.33 4.50 10.84
N GLU A 491 -15.48 5.47 11.17
CA GLU A 491 -15.82 6.89 11.26
C GLU A 491 -14.82 7.76 10.49
N SER A 492 -13.51 7.50 10.60
CA SER A 492 -12.51 8.30 9.89
C SER A 492 -11.18 7.57 9.74
N PHE A 493 -10.41 8.00 8.74
CA PHE A 493 -9.04 7.56 8.52
C PHE A 493 -8.17 8.75 8.17
N GLU A 494 -7.08 8.92 8.94
CA GLU A 494 -6.01 9.86 8.65
C GLU A 494 -4.69 9.08 8.53
N GLY A 495 -4.28 8.82 7.30
CA GLY A 495 -3.00 8.19 6.99
C GLY A 495 -1.97 9.21 6.60
N PHE A 496 -0.78 9.10 7.19
CA PHE A 496 0.39 9.94 6.92
C PHE A 496 1.59 9.08 6.57
N ILE A 497 2.56 9.68 5.89
CA ILE A 497 3.93 9.19 5.75
C ILE A 497 4.87 10.36 6.04
N GLU A 498 5.92 10.15 6.81
CA GLU A 498 6.84 11.23 7.10
C GLU A 498 7.61 11.69 5.86
N LYS A 499 7.90 12.98 5.83
CA LYS A 499 8.68 13.61 4.77
C LYS A 499 9.66 14.59 5.37
N TYR A 500 10.86 14.10 5.69
CA TYR A 500 11.93 14.89 6.30
C TYR A 500 12.49 16.00 5.39
N LYS A 501 12.24 15.93 4.08
CA LYS A 501 12.73 16.92 3.11
C LYS A 501 11.61 17.87 2.70
N ALA A 502 11.87 19.16 2.87
CA ALA A 502 11.09 20.20 2.22
C ALA A 502 11.05 19.97 0.70
N ASN A 503 10.01 20.51 0.03
CA ASN A 503 9.87 20.42 -1.42
C ASN A 503 11.10 20.91 -2.18
N GLN A 504 11.78 21.92 -1.63
CA GLN A 504 13.09 22.38 -2.04
C GLN A 504 13.99 22.37 -0.80
N TRP A 505 15.04 21.55 -0.82
CA TRP A 505 15.93 21.31 0.34
C TRP A 505 17.38 21.76 0.08
N GLY A 506 17.59 22.47 -1.02
CA GLY A 506 18.83 23.12 -1.42
C GLY A 506 18.56 24.14 -2.54
N GLU A 507 19.58 24.83 -3.03
CA GLU A 507 19.39 25.84 -4.10
C GLU A 507 18.76 25.22 -5.35
N ASN A 508 19.23 24.04 -5.78
CA ASN A 508 18.70 23.31 -6.92
C ASN A 508 18.24 21.88 -6.56
N ASN A 509 18.00 21.61 -5.27
CA ASN A 509 17.60 20.27 -4.82
C ASN A 509 16.11 20.24 -4.48
N TYR A 510 15.42 19.23 -4.99
CA TYR A 510 13.97 19.08 -4.84
C TYR A 510 13.62 17.71 -4.29
N CYS A 511 12.53 17.62 -3.52
CA CYS A 511 11.96 16.36 -3.05
C CYS A 511 10.42 16.50 -3.03
N ILE A 512 9.79 16.09 -4.13
CA ILE A 512 8.36 16.27 -4.35
C ILE A 512 7.67 14.93 -4.30
N TYR A 513 6.69 14.79 -3.41
CA TYR A 513 5.85 13.60 -3.33
C TYR A 513 4.56 13.83 -4.09
N SER A 514 4.08 12.80 -4.77
CA SER A 514 2.70 12.71 -5.24
C SER A 514 2.22 11.28 -5.08
N THR A 515 0.92 11.10 -4.94
CA THR A 515 0.36 9.78 -4.66
C THR A 515 -0.94 9.55 -5.39
N VAL A 516 -1.23 8.29 -5.71
CA VAL A 516 -2.60 7.79 -5.87
C VAL A 516 -2.91 6.86 -4.72
N VAL A 517 -3.90 7.22 -3.91
CA VAL A 517 -4.41 6.35 -2.86
C VAL A 517 -5.61 5.55 -3.34
N TYR A 518 -5.74 4.29 -2.92
CA TYR A 518 -6.84 3.39 -3.26
C TYR A 518 -7.57 2.92 -1.99
N TRP A 519 -8.88 3.10 -1.94
CA TRP A 519 -9.68 2.70 -0.77
C TRP A 519 -11.12 2.35 -1.15
N TYR A 520 -11.87 1.77 -0.21
CA TYR A 520 -13.31 1.60 -0.31
C TYR A 520 -14.00 2.42 0.77
N GLN A 521 -15.13 3.03 0.45
CA GLN A 521 -15.90 3.82 1.40
C GLN A 521 -17.39 3.77 1.09
N GLU A 522 -18.24 4.01 2.10
CA GLU A 522 -19.68 4.07 1.89
C GLU A 522 -20.08 5.10 0.83
N ALA A 523 -21.18 4.83 0.12
CA ALA A 523 -21.68 5.73 -0.91
C ALA A 523 -22.15 7.06 -0.31
N LYS A 524 -22.18 8.12 -1.13
CA LYS A 524 -22.65 9.47 -0.73
C LYS A 524 -21.82 10.14 0.37
N THR A 525 -20.59 9.69 0.61
CA THR A 525 -19.61 10.48 1.36
C THR A 525 -19.08 11.61 0.50
N GLU A 526 -18.84 12.76 1.13
CA GLU A 526 -18.22 13.91 0.47
C GLU A 526 -16.75 13.60 0.16
N ASP A 527 -16.37 13.84 -1.09
CA ASP A 527 -14.99 13.69 -1.54
C ASP A 527 -14.29 15.04 -1.51
N ARG A 528 -13.38 15.22 -0.56
CA ARG A 528 -12.67 16.49 -0.34
C ARG A 528 -11.49 16.71 -1.30
N TYR A 529 -11.03 15.66 -1.98
CA TYR A 529 -9.91 15.76 -2.92
C TYR A 529 -10.39 16.24 -4.29
N LYS A 530 -9.89 17.41 -4.68
CA LYS A 530 -10.23 18.06 -5.95
C LYS A 530 -9.26 17.68 -7.06
N GLU A 531 -9.73 17.81 -8.29
CA GLU A 531 -8.90 17.66 -9.48
C GLU A 531 -7.77 18.69 -9.47
N VAL A 532 -6.54 18.23 -9.68
CA VAL A 532 -5.36 19.09 -9.73
C VAL A 532 -5.08 19.54 -11.16
N ASN A 533 -4.88 20.85 -11.33
CA ASN A 533 -4.65 21.46 -12.64
C ASN A 533 -3.49 20.79 -13.39
N VAL A 534 -3.65 20.59 -14.71
CA VAL A 534 -2.63 19.96 -15.57
C VAL A 534 -1.26 20.63 -15.48
N LYS A 535 -1.18 21.97 -15.34
CA LYS A 535 0.11 22.67 -15.21
C LYS A 535 0.84 22.31 -13.93
N GLU A 536 0.12 22.16 -12.83
CA GLU A 536 0.69 21.74 -11.55
C GLU A 536 1.17 20.29 -11.60
N ARG A 537 0.41 19.42 -12.29
CA ARG A 537 0.77 18.02 -12.49
C ARG A 537 2.03 17.83 -13.34
N LEU A 538 2.24 18.67 -14.34
CA LEU A 538 3.39 18.59 -15.26
C LEU A 538 4.67 19.29 -14.74
N LYS A 539 4.60 20.03 -13.63
CA LYS A 539 5.72 20.86 -13.14
C LYS A 539 7.03 20.08 -12.88
N TYR A 540 6.94 18.80 -12.50
CA TYR A 540 8.09 17.97 -12.08
C TYR A 540 8.13 16.62 -12.80
N ILE A 541 7.85 16.62 -14.11
CA ILE A 541 7.85 15.40 -14.95
C ILE A 541 9.12 15.26 -15.81
N HIS A 542 9.95 16.30 -15.85
CA HIS A 542 11.13 16.41 -16.71
C HIS A 542 12.44 16.49 -15.93
#